data_AF-T1EEK4-F1
#
_entry.id   AF-T1EEK4-F1
#
_cell.length_a   1.000
_cell.length_b   1.000
_cell.length_c   1.000
_cell.angle_alpha   90.00
_cell.angle_beta   90.00
_cell.angle_gamma   90.00
#
_symmetry.space_group_name_H-M   'P 1'
#
loop_
_entity.id
_entity.type
_entity.pdbx_description
1 polymer ?
#
loop_
_entity_poly.entity_id
_entity_poly.type
_entity_poly.pdbx_seq_one_letter_code
_entity_poly.pdbx_strand_id
1 'polypeptide(L)'
;MNTTNYKLHKNKDLETEQDKLEEERLKMQVLVSNFSEDQLNRYEMYRRATFPKASIRRLMQTVSGTSVSQNVVIAMSGIAKVFAGEIVETALDIQEQWQGSGPIQPKHIREAFRRVKSRSFFPNTRQRKRLF
;
A
#
# COMPACT_ATOMS: atom_id res chain seq x y z
N MET A 1 -25.58 7.07 -33.98
CA MET A 1 -24.24 6.52 -33.73
C MET A 1 -24.38 5.01 -33.49
N ASN A 2 -23.76 4.19 -34.34
CA ASN A 2 -24.03 2.75 -34.43
C ASN A 2 -23.34 1.94 -33.31
N THR A 3 -24.09 1.02 -32.70
CA THR A 3 -23.65 0.09 -31.65
C THR A 3 -22.43 -0.76 -32.01
N THR A 4 -22.18 -0.97 -33.30
CA THR A 4 -21.00 -1.68 -33.82
C THR A 4 -19.68 -0.95 -33.54
N ASN A 5 -19.65 0.39 -33.63
CA ASN A 5 -18.45 1.18 -33.36
C ASN A 5 -18.11 1.20 -31.85
N TYR A 6 -19.11 1.19 -30.97
CA TYR A 6 -18.89 1.15 -29.52
C TYR A 6 -18.29 -0.17 -29.05
N LYS A 7 -18.74 -1.30 -29.64
CA LYS A 7 -18.18 -2.63 -29.35
C LYS A 7 -16.74 -2.77 -29.86
N LEU A 8 -16.42 -2.21 -31.03
CA LEU A 8 -15.07 -2.24 -31.60
C LEU A 8 -14.08 -1.44 -30.74
N HIS A 9 -14.45 -0.22 -30.32
CA HIS A 9 -13.61 0.60 -29.44
C HIS A 9 -13.38 -0.09 -28.10
N LYS A 10 -14.44 -0.58 -27.45
CA LYS A 10 -14.33 -1.29 -26.18
C LYS A 10 -13.43 -2.54 -26.27
N ASN A 11 -13.49 -3.30 -27.38
CA ASN A 11 -12.62 -4.46 -27.58
C ASN A 11 -11.15 -4.05 -27.77
N LYS A 12 -10.88 -2.99 -28.55
CA LYS A 12 -9.52 -2.44 -28.68
C LYS A 12 -8.95 -1.92 -27.36
N ASP A 13 -9.78 -1.25 -26.55
CA ASP A 13 -9.37 -0.76 -25.24
C ASP A 13 -9.04 -1.91 -24.28
N LEU A 14 -9.83 -2.99 -24.31
CA LEU A 14 -9.59 -4.21 -23.52
C LEU A 14 -8.31 -4.94 -23.95
N GLU A 15 -8.06 -5.05 -25.26
CA GLU A 15 -6.86 -5.66 -25.83
C GLU A 15 -5.61 -4.85 -25.44
N THR A 16 -5.69 -3.52 -25.50
CA THR A 16 -4.62 -2.61 -25.09
C THR A 16 -4.29 -2.71 -23.59
N GLU A 17 -5.30 -2.86 -22.72
CA GLU A 17 -5.07 -3.05 -21.28
C GLU A 17 -4.51 -4.45 -20.96
N GLN A 18 -4.93 -5.48 -21.70
CA GLN A 18 -4.37 -6.82 -21.57
C GLN A 18 -2.89 -6.86 -21.97
N ASP A 19 -2.52 -6.21 -23.07
CA ASP A 19 -1.13 -6.12 -23.53
C ASP A 19 -0.24 -5.42 -22.49
N LYS A 20 -0.73 -4.33 -21.88
CA LYS A 20 -0.01 -3.64 -20.80
C LYS A 20 0.20 -4.53 -19.59
N LEU A 21 -0.83 -5.28 -19.17
CA LEU A 21 -0.73 -6.22 -18.04
C LEU A 21 0.26 -7.35 -18.33
N GLU A 22 0.27 -7.87 -19.56
CA GLU A 22 1.23 -8.88 -20.00
C GLU A 22 2.66 -8.31 -19.98
N GLU A 23 2.86 -7.08 -20.48
CA GLU A 23 4.15 -6.38 -20.44
C GLU A 23 4.63 -6.15 -19.00
N GLU A 24 3.76 -5.70 -18.10
CA GLU A 24 4.09 -5.56 -16.67
C GLU A 24 4.44 -6.90 -16.03
N ARG A 25 3.71 -7.97 -16.36
CA ARG A 25 4.01 -9.32 -15.86
C ARG A 25 5.39 -9.78 -16.32
N LEU A 26 5.72 -9.57 -17.60
CA LEU A 26 7.01 -9.91 -18.16
C LEU A 26 8.15 -9.09 -17.51
N LYS A 27 7.97 -7.78 -17.34
CA LYS A 27 8.93 -6.93 -16.62
C LYS A 27 9.15 -7.40 -15.19
N MET A 28 8.07 -7.71 -14.48
CA MET A 28 8.13 -8.25 -13.12
C MET A 28 8.85 -9.60 -13.08
N GLN A 29 8.62 -10.47 -14.06
CA GLN A 29 9.29 -11.77 -14.14
C GLN A 29 10.79 -11.61 -14.34
N VAL A 30 11.22 -10.75 -15.27
CA VAL A 30 12.63 -10.44 -15.50
C VAL A 30 13.27 -9.82 -14.25
N LEU A 31 12.59 -8.89 -13.59
CA LEU A 31 13.10 -8.28 -12.37
C LEU A 31 13.31 -9.32 -11.26
N VAL A 32 12.29 -10.14 -10.99
CA VAL A 32 12.31 -11.17 -9.95
C VAL A 32 13.36 -12.24 -10.25
N SER A 33 13.58 -12.61 -11.52
CA SER A 33 14.61 -13.58 -11.89
C SER A 33 16.04 -13.07 -11.69
N ASN A 34 16.23 -11.76 -11.63
CA ASN A 34 17.54 -11.12 -11.43
C ASN A 34 17.79 -10.70 -9.97
N PHE A 35 16.87 -10.98 -9.06
CA PHE A 35 17.08 -10.72 -7.63
C PHE A 35 18.13 -11.65 -7.04
N SER A 36 18.94 -11.10 -6.13
CA SER A 36 19.66 -11.91 -5.14
C SER A 36 18.66 -12.67 -4.26
N GLU A 37 19.11 -13.76 -3.64
CA GLU A 37 18.27 -14.58 -2.75
C GLU A 37 17.61 -13.74 -1.63
N ASP A 38 18.38 -12.83 -1.03
CA ASP A 38 17.91 -11.91 -0.01
C ASP A 38 16.85 -10.91 -0.52
N GLN A 39 17.02 -10.40 -1.75
CA GLN A 39 16.03 -9.51 -2.37
C GLN A 39 14.74 -10.26 -2.71
N LEU A 40 14.86 -11.49 -3.22
CA LEU A 40 13.72 -12.34 -3.53
C LEU A 40 12.92 -12.66 -2.26
N ASN A 41 13.60 -13.03 -1.18
CA ASN A 41 12.96 -13.30 0.11
C ASN A 41 12.20 -12.07 0.63
N ARG A 42 12.84 -10.88 0.65
CA ARG A 42 12.19 -9.62 1.06
C ARG A 42 10.97 -9.29 0.18
N TYR A 43 11.09 -9.45 -1.13
CA TYR A 43 9.98 -9.20 -2.06
C TYR A 43 8.81 -10.17 -1.84
N GLU A 44 9.08 -11.46 -1.68
CA GLU A 44 8.04 -12.46 -1.44
C GLU A 44 7.29 -12.23 -0.12
N MET A 45 8.03 -11.82 0.93
CA MET A 45 7.43 -11.40 2.19
C MET A 45 6.55 -10.17 2.01
N TYR A 46 7.04 -9.12 1.33
CA TYR A 46 6.25 -7.91 1.04
C TYR A 46 4.98 -8.23 0.23
N ARG A 47 5.10 -9.03 -0.84
CA ARG A 47 4.00 -9.39 -1.73
C ARG A 47 2.90 -10.14 -0.98
N ARG A 48 3.26 -11.11 -0.14
CA ARG A 48 2.30 -11.93 0.62
C ARG A 48 1.82 -11.30 1.92
N ALA A 49 2.50 -10.27 2.43
CA ALA A 49 2.09 -9.60 3.66
C ALA A 49 0.67 -9.04 3.56
N THR A 50 -0.21 -9.49 4.44
CA THR A 50 -1.60 -9.03 4.53
C THR A 50 -2.07 -8.98 5.97
N PHE A 51 -3.00 -8.08 6.29
CA PHE A 51 -3.63 -8.06 7.60
C PHE A 51 -4.72 -9.14 7.70
N PRO A 52 -4.79 -9.90 8.81
CA PRO A 52 -5.85 -10.87 9.04
C PRO A 52 -7.23 -10.20 8.99
N LYS A 53 -8.07 -10.61 8.03
CA LYS A 53 -9.40 -9.99 7.79
C LYS A 53 -10.29 -10.02 9.04
N ALA A 54 -10.22 -11.08 9.84
CA ALA A 54 -10.99 -11.21 11.07
C ALA A 54 -10.61 -10.13 12.11
N SER A 55 -9.32 -9.88 12.29
CA SER A 55 -8.81 -8.86 13.22
C SER A 55 -9.21 -7.45 12.78
N ILE A 56 -9.06 -7.14 11.49
CA ILE A 56 -9.47 -5.85 10.93
C ILE A 56 -10.98 -5.65 11.06
N ARG A 57 -11.78 -6.66 10.71
CA ARG A 57 -13.24 -6.62 10.87
C ARG A 57 -13.63 -6.33 12.31
N ARG A 58 -13.06 -7.05 13.27
CA ARG A 58 -13.34 -6.86 14.70
C ARG A 58 -13.03 -5.45 15.14
N LEU A 59 -11.85 -4.92 14.79
CA LEU A 59 -11.45 -3.55 15.12
C LEU A 59 -12.43 -2.52 14.54
N MET A 60 -12.79 -2.66 13.26
CA MET A 60 -13.73 -1.75 12.61
C MET A 60 -15.10 -1.78 13.27
N GLN A 61 -15.62 -2.97 13.60
CA GLN A 61 -16.90 -3.14 14.28
C GLN A 61 -16.89 -2.55 15.70
N THR A 62 -15.77 -2.66 16.43
CA THR A 62 -15.60 -2.02 17.74
C THR A 62 -15.70 -0.49 17.64
N VAL A 63 -15.22 0.11 16.55
CA VAL A 63 -15.27 1.56 16.35
C VAL A 63 -16.61 2.02 15.77
N SER A 64 -17.19 1.30 14.80
CA SER A 64 -18.42 1.71 14.12
C SER A 64 -19.70 1.29 14.85
N GLY A 65 -19.62 0.28 15.72
CA GLY A 65 -20.79 -0.31 16.41
C GLY A 65 -21.72 -1.11 15.49
N THR A 66 -21.36 -1.30 14.22
CA THR A 66 -22.22 -1.90 13.19
C THR A 66 -21.51 -3.02 12.45
N SER A 67 -22.26 -3.86 11.74
CA SER A 67 -21.68 -4.89 10.87
C SER A 67 -20.93 -4.24 9.69
N VAL A 68 -19.81 -4.85 9.30
CA VAL A 68 -18.93 -4.34 8.23
C VAL A 68 -18.85 -5.38 7.12
N SER A 69 -18.98 -4.97 5.86
CA SER A 69 -18.91 -5.87 4.70
C SER A 69 -17.47 -6.32 4.40
N GLN A 70 -17.31 -7.44 3.69
CA GLN A 70 -15.98 -7.96 3.35
C GLN A 70 -15.17 -7.02 2.45
N ASN A 71 -15.82 -6.36 1.48
CA ASN A 71 -15.12 -5.44 0.57
C ASN A 71 -14.55 -4.23 1.33
N VAL A 72 -15.27 -3.74 2.33
CA VAL A 72 -14.78 -2.66 3.21
C VAL A 72 -13.58 -3.12 4.03
N VAL A 73 -13.60 -4.36 4.54
CA VAL A 73 -12.43 -4.95 5.24
C VAL A 73 -11.23 -5.07 4.31
N ILE A 74 -11.42 -5.50 3.05
CA ILE A 74 -10.34 -5.59 2.05
C ILE A 74 -9.75 -4.20 1.76
N ALA A 75 -10.61 -3.21 1.52
CA ALA A 75 -10.17 -1.83 1.27
C ALA A 75 -9.38 -1.27 2.47
N MET A 76 -9.88 -1.46 3.68
CA MET A 76 -9.20 -1.01 4.90
C MET A 76 -7.85 -1.71 5.10
N SER A 77 -7.78 -3.02 4.90
CA SER A 77 -6.51 -3.76 4.94
C SER A 77 -5.51 -3.24 3.91
N GLY A 78 -5.97 -2.87 2.71
CA GLY A 78 -5.14 -2.27 1.66
C GLY A 78 -4.58 -0.91 2.08
N ILE A 79 -5.44 0.00 2.55
CA ILE A 79 -5.03 1.34 3.03
C ILE A 79 -4.04 1.22 4.18
N ALA A 80 -4.31 0.33 5.15
CA ALA A 80 -3.40 0.09 6.27
C ALA A 80 -2.04 -0.46 5.81
N LYS A 81 -2.00 -1.30 4.76
CA LYS A 81 -0.75 -1.85 4.21
C LYS A 81 0.09 -0.76 3.55
N VAL A 82 -0.54 0.11 2.77
CA VAL A 82 0.11 1.27 2.15
C VAL A 82 0.70 2.17 3.24
N PHE A 83 -0.08 2.49 4.27
CA PHE A 83 0.40 3.26 5.41
C PHE A 83 1.62 2.62 6.10
N ALA A 84 1.57 1.31 6.37
CA ALA A 84 2.70 0.61 6.97
C ALA A 84 3.96 0.64 6.08
N GLY A 85 3.78 0.49 4.75
CA GLY A 85 4.85 0.59 3.76
C GLY A 85 5.56 1.94 3.81
N GLU A 86 4.79 3.03 3.72
CA GLU A 86 5.35 4.39 3.74
C GLU A 86 6.13 4.72 5.01
N ILE A 87 5.63 4.25 6.17
CA ILE A 87 6.33 4.42 7.45
C ILE A 87 7.65 3.65 7.46
N VAL A 88 7.66 2.41 6.96
CA VAL A 88 8.87 1.57 6.90
C VAL A 88 9.88 2.14 5.91
N GLU A 89 9.45 2.54 4.72
CA GLU A 89 10.30 3.19 3.71
C GLU A 89 10.94 4.46 4.26
N THR A 90 10.13 5.35 4.83
CA THR A 90 10.65 6.59 5.44
C THR A 90 11.61 6.28 6.61
N ALA A 91 11.35 5.22 7.38
CA ALA A 91 12.22 4.81 8.48
C ALA A 91 13.57 4.27 7.99
N LEU A 92 13.60 3.57 6.85
CA LEU A 92 14.83 3.14 6.19
C LEU A 92 15.63 4.35 5.69
N ASP A 93 14.98 5.32 5.04
CA ASP A 93 15.64 6.57 4.62
C ASP A 93 16.26 7.33 5.81
N ILE A 94 15.56 7.38 6.94
CA ILE A 94 16.07 8.02 8.17
C ILE A 94 17.27 7.26 8.73
N GLN A 95 17.21 5.93 8.74
CA GLN A 95 18.32 5.11 9.21
C GLN A 95 19.57 5.33 8.35
N GLU A 96 19.41 5.38 7.04
CA GLU A 96 20.49 5.68 6.09
C GLU A 96 21.05 7.09 6.31
N GLN A 97 20.18 8.10 6.44
CA GLN A 97 20.60 9.49 6.74
C GLN A 97 21.38 9.61 8.05
N TRP A 98 21.06 8.77 9.03
CA TRP A 98 21.74 8.74 10.33
C TRP A 98 22.97 7.84 10.32
N GLN A 99 23.37 7.32 9.15
CA GLN A 99 24.50 6.40 8.98
C GLN A 99 24.38 5.15 9.87
N GLY A 100 23.15 4.75 10.17
CA GLY A 100 22.84 3.55 10.94
C GLY A 100 22.79 2.31 10.04
N SER A 101 23.13 1.15 10.59
CA SER A 101 22.99 -0.14 9.93
C SER A 101 22.26 -1.13 10.85
N GLY A 102 21.75 -2.22 10.28
CA GLY A 102 21.00 -3.24 11.00
C GLY A 102 19.49 -3.00 11.05
N PRO A 103 18.76 -3.59 12.03
CA PRO A 103 17.30 -3.50 12.10
C PRO A 103 16.78 -2.08 12.38
N ILE A 104 15.61 -1.77 11.82
CA ILE A 104 14.91 -0.50 12.09
C ILE A 104 14.60 -0.39 13.59
N GLN A 105 15.08 0.68 14.22
CA GLN A 105 14.87 0.95 15.64
C GLN A 105 13.60 1.78 15.88
N PRO A 106 13.02 1.75 17.10
CA PRO A 106 11.86 2.57 17.44
C PRO A 106 12.03 4.08 17.18
N LYS A 107 13.26 4.59 17.28
CA LYS A 107 13.59 6.00 16.97
C LYS A 107 13.37 6.35 15.50
N HIS A 108 13.66 5.43 14.57
CA HIS A 108 13.46 5.63 13.13
C HIS A 108 11.97 5.67 12.80
N ILE A 109 11.17 4.75 13.37
CA ILE A 109 9.71 4.71 13.17
C ILE A 109 9.03 5.97 13.71
N ARG A 110 9.44 6.45 14.91
CA ARG A 110 8.88 7.69 15.49
C ARG A 110 9.17 8.90 14.61
N GLU A 111 10.39 9.01 14.11
CA GLU A 111 10.79 10.10 13.21
C GLU A 111 10.11 9.98 11.84
N ALA A 112 9.96 8.77 11.31
CA ALA A 112 9.23 8.49 10.08
C ALA A 112 7.79 8.97 10.20
N PHE A 113 7.10 8.58 11.27
CA PHE A 113 5.73 9.02 11.54
C PHE A 113 5.62 10.55 11.65
N ARG A 114 6.60 11.20 12.30
CA ARG A 114 6.65 12.67 12.41
C ARG A 114 6.76 13.32 11.02
N ARG A 115 7.65 12.83 10.15
CA ARG A 115 7.86 13.36 8.78
C ARG A 115 6.65 13.11 7.90
N VAL A 116 6.13 11.90 7.89
CA VAL A 116 4.96 11.49 7.11
C VAL A 116 3.73 12.33 7.46
N LYS A 117 3.48 12.58 8.76
CA LYS A 117 2.39 13.46 9.22
C LYS A 117 2.55 14.91 8.76
N SER A 118 3.78 15.39 8.63
CA SER A 118 4.06 16.78 8.21
C SER A 118 3.92 17.01 6.70
N ARG A 119 4.03 15.95 5.89
CA ARG A 119 4.03 16.02 4.42
C ARG A 119 2.64 16.15 3.79
N SER A 120 1.59 16.36 4.60
CA SER A 120 0.17 16.46 4.20
C SER A 120 -0.40 15.24 3.45
N PHE A 121 0.38 14.17 3.28
CA PHE A 121 -0.02 12.95 2.58
C PHE A 121 -1.11 12.18 3.33
N PHE A 122 -1.11 12.27 4.67
CA PHE A 122 -2.21 11.82 5.52
C PHE A 122 -2.99 13.00 6.08
N PRO A 123 -4.34 12.91 6.16
CA PRO A 123 -5.16 13.96 6.73
C PRO A 123 -4.70 14.27 8.16
N ASN A 124 -4.28 15.51 8.38
CA ASN A 124 -3.73 15.96 9.66
C ASN A 124 -4.82 15.88 10.73
N THR A 125 -4.67 14.94 11.68
CA THR A 125 -5.61 14.71 12.79
C THR A 125 -5.59 15.80 13.86
N ARG A 126 -4.97 16.96 13.64
CA ARG A 126 -5.20 18.13 14.50
C ARG A 126 -6.68 18.51 14.35
N GLN A 127 -7.50 17.92 15.22
CA GLN A 127 -8.80 18.47 15.60
C GLN A 127 -8.56 19.96 15.78
N ARG A 128 -9.19 20.79 14.94
CA ARG A 128 -9.31 22.20 15.27
C ARG A 128 -9.88 22.21 16.67
N LYS A 129 -9.11 22.71 17.65
CA LYS A 129 -9.67 23.06 18.95
C LYS A 129 -10.89 23.91 18.61
N ARG A 130 -12.10 23.42 18.88
CA ARG A 130 -13.28 24.26 18.85
C ARG A 130 -13.01 25.30 19.93
N LEU A 131 -12.58 26.48 19.50
CA LEU A 131 -12.69 27.67 20.32
C LEU A 131 -14.19 27.91 20.39
N PHE A 132 -14.71 27.77 21.61
CA PHE A 132 -16.06 28.04 22.10
C PHE A 132 -17.14 28.20 21.03
#